data_AF-A0A2C9WQK7-F1
#
_entry.id   AF-A0A2C9WQK7-F1
#
_cell.length_a   1.000
_cell.length_b   1.000
_cell.length_c   1.000
_cell.angle_alpha   90.00
_cell.angle_beta   90.00
_cell.angle_gamma   90.00
#
_symmetry.space_group_name_H-M   'P 1'
#
loop_
_entity.id
_entity.type
_entity.pdbx_description
1 polymer ?
#
loop_
_entity_poly.entity_id
_entity_poly.type
_entity_poly.pdbx_seq_one_letter_code
_entity_poly.pdbx_strand_id
1 'polypeptide(L)' 'MNPKTDKIVRRTTMVATAVASYFLLTADYGPEPNAFDPIKKAIISAESSVKEFIFGSKK' A
#
# COMPACT_ATOMS: atom_id res chain seq x y z
N MET A 1 20.45 19.33 -3.25
CA MET A 1 19.74 18.07 -2.88
C MET A 1 20.21 16.95 -3.80
N ASN A 2 20.40 15.73 -3.29
CA ASN A 2 20.84 14.60 -4.11
C ASN A 2 19.69 14.16 -5.06
N PRO A 3 19.88 14.17 -6.39
CA PRO A 3 18.82 13.87 -7.35
C PRO A 3 18.26 12.43 -7.24
N LYS A 4 19.05 11.49 -6.69
CA LYS A 4 18.57 10.13 -6.41
C LYS A 4 17.59 10.13 -5.23
N THR A 5 17.92 10.88 -4.18
CA THR A 5 17.06 11.03 -2.99
C THR A 5 15.74 11.70 -3.36
N ASP A 6 15.79 12.76 -4.17
CA ASP A 6 14.60 13.48 -4.63
C ASP A 6 13.62 12.58 -5.39
N LYS A 7 14.15 11.73 -6.30
CA LYS A 7 13.37 10.75 -7.06
C LYS A 7 12.70 9.71 -6.16
N ILE A 8 13.39 9.24 -5.12
CA ILE A 8 12.83 8.29 -4.16
C ILE A 8 11.71 8.95 -3.36
N VAL A 9 11.99 10.11 -2.76
CA VAL A 9 11.01 10.87 -1.97
C VAL A 9 9.75 11.12 -2.77
N ARG A 10 9.86 11.64 -4.00
CA ARG A 10 8.70 11.92 -4.86
C ARG A 10 7.85 10.68 -5.13
N ARG A 11 8.47 9.54 -5.43
CA ARG A 11 7.75 8.28 -5.68
C ARG A 11 7.08 7.78 -4.41
N THR A 12 7.80 7.79 -3.29
CA THR A 12 7.26 7.37 -1.99
C THR A 12 6.08 8.24 -1.58
N THR A 13 6.18 9.57 -1.73
CA THR A 13 5.06 10.48 -1.44
C THR A 13 3.85 10.16 -2.31
N MET A 14 4.03 9.96 -3.62
CA MET A 14 2.92 9.66 -4.53
C MET A 14 2.21 8.35 -4.17
N VAL A 15 2.98 7.31 -3.83
CA VAL A 15 2.43 6.02 -3.36
C VAL A 15 1.72 6.18 -2.02
N ALA A 16 2.35 6.87 -1.06
CA ALA A 16 1.77 7.10 0.25
C ALA A 16 0.45 7.86 0.17
N THR A 17 0.36 8.88 -0.69
CA THR A 17 -0.88 9.62 -0.93
C THR A 17 -1.97 8.71 -1.50
N ALA A 18 -1.65 7.86 -2.50
CA ALA A 18 -2.64 6.94 -3.07
C ALA A 18 -3.18 5.94 -2.02
N VAL A 19 -2.30 5.39 -1.18
CA VAL A 19 -2.67 4.46 -0.11
C VAL A 19 -3.49 5.15 0.98
N ALA A 20 -3.11 6.37 1.39
CA ALA A 20 -3.87 7.14 2.38
C ALA A 20 -5.27 7.51 1.85
N SER A 21 -5.37 7.98 0.61
CA SER A 21 -6.65 8.27 -0.04
C SER A 21 -7.54 7.04 -0.13
N TYR A 22 -6.95 5.87 -0.43
CA TYR A 22 -7.68 4.61 -0.40
C TYR A 22 -8.26 4.34 0.99
N PHE A 23 -7.45 4.40 2.05
CA PHE A 23 -7.93 4.15 3.40
C PHE A 23 -9.00 5.13 3.85
N LEU A 24 -8.89 6.41 3.48
CA LEU A 24 -9.91 7.41 3.79
C LEU A 24 -11.22 7.16 3.05
N LEU A 25 -11.16 6.85 1.74
CA LEU A 25 -12.34 6.52 0.94
C LEU A 25 -13.03 5.24 1.40
N THR A 26 -12.24 4.28 1.89
CA THR A 26 -12.77 3.01 2.38
C THR A 26 -12.99 2.95 3.88
N ALA A 27 -12.80 4.05 4.61
CA ALA A 27 -12.94 4.09 6.07
C ALA A 27 -14.37 3.75 6.51
N ASP A 28 -15.37 4.20 5.76
CA ASP A 28 -16.79 3.96 6.03
C ASP A 28 -17.35 2.72 5.32
N TYR A 29 -16.55 2.04 4.49
CA TYR A 29 -17.01 0.80 3.86
C TYR A 29 -16.89 -0.38 4.83
N GLY A 30 -18.02 -1.04 5.06
CA GLY A 30 -18.08 -2.30 5.80
C GLY A 30 -17.37 -3.46 5.06
N PRO A 31 -17.38 -4.67 5.66
CA PRO A 31 -16.75 -5.86 5.07
C PRO A 31 -17.47 -6.40 3.83
N GLU A 32 -18.52 -5.73 3.36
CA GLU A 32 -19.23 -6.09 2.15
C GLU A 32 -18.38 -5.88 0.89
N PRO A 33 -18.54 -6.78 -0.10
CA PRO A 33 -17.81 -6.67 -1.35
C PRO A 33 -18.17 -5.36 -2.06
N ASN A 34 -17.14 -4.64 -2.48
CA ASN A 34 -17.29 -3.31 -3.06
C ASN A 34 -16.32 -3.11 -4.23
N ALA A 35 -16.51 -2.02 -4.99
CA ALA A 35 -15.69 -1.71 -6.16
C ALA A 35 -14.19 -1.55 -5.85
N PHE A 36 -13.84 -1.40 -4.57
CA PHE A 36 -12.47 -1.20 -4.08
C PHE A 36 -11.80 -2.50 -3.60
N ASP A 37 -12.47 -3.66 -3.71
CA ASP A 37 -11.92 -4.97 -3.37
C ASP A 37 -10.62 -5.33 -4.10
N PRO A 38 -10.42 -5.02 -5.40
CA PRO A 38 -9.16 -5.30 -6.07
C PRO A 38 -7.97 -4.57 -5.43
N ILE A 39 -8.20 -3.33 -4.98
CA ILE A 39 -7.17 -2.52 -4.32
C ILE A 39 -6.90 -3.06 -2.91
N LYS A 40 -7.95 -3.49 -2.19
CA LYS A 40 -7.82 -4.17 -0.89
C LYS A 40 -6.90 -5.38 -0.98
N LYS A 41 -7.13 -6.24 -1.99
CA LYS A 41 -6.33 -7.43 -2.23
C LYS A 41 -4.87 -7.09 -2.56
N ALA A 42 -4.64 -6.04 -3.35
CA ALA A 42 -3.29 -5.57 -3.65
C ALA A 42 -2.54 -5.11 -2.39
N ILE A 43 -3.22 -4.39 -1.49
CA ILE A 43 -2.65 -3.93 -0.21
C ILE A 43 -2.32 -5.13 0.69
N ILE A 44 -3.23 -6.09 0.84
CA ILE A 44 -3.00 -7.30 1.64
C ILE A 44 -1.85 -8.13 1.05
N SER A 45 -1.79 -8.26 -0.28
CA SER A 45 -0.67 -8.95 -0.94
C SER A 45 0.65 -8.24 -0.67
N ALA A 46 0.67 -6.90 -0.75
CA ALA A 46 1.87 -6.12 -0.46
C ALA A 46 2.29 -6.27 1.02
N GLU A 47 1.32 -6.28 1.95
CA GLU A 47 1.57 -6.54 3.36
C GLU A 47 2.23 -7.90 3.57
N SER A 48 1.70 -8.97 2.95
CA SER A 48 2.29 -10.32 3.01
C SER A 48 3.71 -10.35 2.43
N SER A 49 3.93 -9.74 1.26
CA SER A 49 5.28 -9.67 0.67
C SER A 49 6.29 -8.92 1.55
N VAL A 50 5.87 -7.83 2.20
CA VAL A 50 6.73 -7.11 3.15
C VAL A 50 7.00 -7.93 4.40
N LYS A 51 5.98 -8.62 4.93
CA LYS A 51 6.16 -9.53 6.07
C LYS A 51 7.13 -10.66 5.74
N GLU A 52 7.00 -11.29 4.57
CA GLU A 52 7.94 -12.33 4.11
C GLU A 52 9.35 -11.79 3.88
N PHE A 53 9.49 -10.56 3.37
CA PHE A 53 10.79 -9.92 3.18
C PHE A 53 11.50 -9.62 4.51
N ILE A 54 10.76 -9.17 5.54
CA ILE A 54 11.33 -8.79 6.85
C ILE A 54 11.54 -10.00 7.76
N PHE A 55 10.56 -10.89 7.85
CA PHE A 55 10.56 -12.02 8.80
C PHE A 55 11.04 -13.33 8.17
N GLY A 56 11.31 -13.34 6.86
CA GLY A 56 11.56 -14.56 6.10
C GLY A 56 10.26 -15.27 5.72
N SER A 57 10.31 -16.06 4.65
CA SER A 57 9.17 -16.90 4.25
C SER A 57 8.95 -17.99 5.30
N LYS A 58 7.74 -18.07 5.87
CA LYS A 58 7.32 -19.28 6.60
C LYS A 58 7.17 -20.39 5.57
N LYS A 59 8.19 -21.26 5.51
CA LYS A 59 8.08 -22.57 4.84
C LYS A 59 6.93 -23.39 5.44
#